data_AF-A0A559KN27-F1
#
_entry.id   AF-A0A559KN27-F1
#
_cell.length_a   1.000
_cell.length_b   1.000
_cell.length_c   1.000
_cell.angle_alpha   90.00
_cell.angle_beta   90.00
_cell.angle_gamma   90.00
#
_symmetry.space_group_name_H-M   'P 1'
#
loop_
_entity.id
_entity.type
_entity.pdbx_description
1 polymer ?
#
loop_
_entity_poly.entity_id
_entity_poly.type
_entity_poly.pdbx_seq_one_letter_code
_entity_poly.pdbx_strand_id
1 'polypeptide(L)'
;MGDVNSAVDQDGEISPSDRRLTIDGLENHRSLDTGVWIAIAGNVYDVSTFLPQHPGGDAILLDAAGTDVTEDFFDLHSDEAEKLLPAYHIGKLSSSSIESPTMTPLKPQEACTPFLQRDSWKKVVLHEKHRPSHDTRLFTLRWHDDSQEFGLPVGKHILLRLKSPISGEQIVRAYTPIAASYESGEVDLVVKIYHDTDTRKGGKMTTTIDLAPIGSLLELKGPVGKFEYSG
;
A
#
# COMPACT_ATOMS: atom_id res chain seq x y z
N MET A 1 -34.11 49.57 -33.78
CA MET A 1 -34.78 49.62 -32.47
C MET A 1 -35.33 48.24 -32.20
N GLY A 2 -34.95 47.47 -31.20
CA GLY A 2 -34.16 47.69 -29.99
C GLY A 2 -34.30 46.39 -29.17
N ASP A 3 -33.26 46.11 -28.40
CA ASP A 3 -32.90 44.87 -27.70
C ASP A 3 -33.80 44.43 -26.53
N VAL A 4 -33.71 43.13 -26.16
CA VAL A 4 -33.65 42.53 -24.79
C VAL A 4 -33.60 40.98 -24.94
N ASN A 5 -32.45 40.29 -24.77
CA ASN A 5 -31.92 39.57 -23.57
C ASN A 5 -32.97 38.69 -22.83
N SER A 6 -32.73 37.50 -22.28
CA SER A 6 -31.56 36.70 -21.84
C SER A 6 -32.06 35.24 -21.67
N ALA A 7 -31.34 34.22 -22.15
CA ALA A 7 -30.43 33.34 -21.38
C ALA A 7 -31.07 32.60 -20.19
N VAL A 8 -31.21 31.27 -20.30
CA VAL A 8 -30.98 30.28 -19.23
C VAL A 8 -30.58 28.94 -19.87
N ASP A 9 -29.29 28.63 -19.75
CA ASP A 9 -28.61 27.35 -19.49
C ASP A 9 -28.90 26.11 -20.37
N GLN A 10 -27.90 25.77 -21.21
CA GLN A 10 -27.67 24.41 -21.69
C GLN A 10 -26.47 23.83 -20.94
N ASP A 11 -26.71 22.75 -20.22
CA ASP A 11 -25.70 21.94 -19.55
C ASP A 11 -24.65 21.46 -20.55
N GLY A 12 -23.43 21.98 -20.42
CA GLY A 12 -22.27 21.53 -21.18
C GLY A 12 -21.80 20.17 -20.67
N GLU A 13 -21.99 19.14 -21.49
CA GLU A 13 -21.46 17.80 -21.28
C GLU A 13 -19.93 17.83 -21.43
N ILE A 14 -19.23 17.87 -20.29
CA ILE A 14 -17.76 17.88 -20.22
C ILE A 14 -17.27 16.45 -20.50
N SER A 15 -16.46 16.28 -21.55
CA SER A 15 -15.79 15.01 -21.85
C SER A 15 -14.98 14.49 -20.64
N PRO A 16 -15.13 13.22 -20.22
CA PRO A 16 -14.56 12.69 -18.97
C PRO A 16 -13.01 12.62 -18.94
N SER A 17 -12.33 12.93 -20.04
CA SER A 17 -10.89 12.75 -20.19
C SER A 17 -10.03 13.89 -19.61
N ASP A 18 -10.59 15.07 -19.36
CA ASP A 18 -9.84 16.28 -18.98
C ASP A 18 -10.26 16.84 -17.60
N ARG A 19 -10.95 16.02 -16.80
CA ARG A 19 -11.40 16.40 -15.46
C ARG A 19 -10.22 16.45 -14.50
N ARG A 20 -9.98 17.62 -13.92
CA ARG A 20 -8.97 17.83 -12.87
C ARG A 20 -9.58 17.49 -11.52
N LEU A 21 -9.01 16.50 -10.83
CA LEU A 21 -9.47 16.01 -9.52
C LEU A 21 -8.48 16.42 -8.43
N THR A 22 -8.96 16.79 -7.25
CA THR A 22 -8.11 17.10 -6.09
C THR A 22 -7.83 15.85 -5.27
N ILE A 23 -6.82 15.91 -4.40
CA ILE A 23 -6.51 14.82 -3.46
C ILE A 23 -7.69 14.59 -2.51
N ASP A 24 -8.31 15.64 -1.98
CA ASP A 24 -9.55 15.51 -1.19
C ASP A 24 -10.67 14.83 -2.00
N GLY A 25 -10.76 15.13 -3.30
CA GLY A 25 -11.70 14.50 -4.20
C GLY A 25 -11.40 13.02 -4.46
N LEU A 26 -10.16 12.56 -4.26
CA LEU A 26 -9.79 11.15 -4.32
C LEU A 26 -10.13 10.45 -2.99
N GLU A 27 -9.76 11.07 -1.86
CA GLU A 27 -9.95 10.53 -0.51
C GLU A 27 -11.42 10.35 -0.11
N ASN A 28 -12.35 11.03 -0.76
CA ASN A 28 -13.79 10.86 -0.52
C ASN A 28 -14.41 9.62 -1.20
N HIS A 29 -13.65 8.95 -2.08
CA HIS A 29 -14.13 7.83 -2.90
C HIS A 29 -13.52 6.50 -2.42
N ARG A 30 -13.91 6.09 -1.20
CA ARG A 30 -13.34 4.94 -0.47
C ARG A 30 -14.28 3.76 -0.33
N SER A 31 -15.44 3.80 -0.98
CA SER A 31 -16.51 2.82 -0.76
C SER A 31 -17.44 2.70 -1.97
N LEU A 32 -18.23 1.64 -2.04
CA LEU A 32 -19.10 1.37 -3.20
C LEU A 32 -20.23 2.41 -3.40
N ASP A 33 -20.68 3.04 -2.33
CA ASP A 33 -21.69 4.11 -2.33
C ASP A 33 -21.12 5.45 -2.81
N THR A 34 -19.84 5.71 -2.54
CA THR A 34 -19.14 6.92 -3.00
C THR A 34 -18.42 6.70 -4.35
N GLY A 35 -18.19 5.44 -4.74
CA GLY A 35 -17.29 5.06 -5.81
C GLY A 35 -15.90 4.74 -5.26
N VAL A 36 -15.22 3.75 -5.85
CA VAL A 36 -13.89 3.31 -5.46
C VAL A 36 -12.88 3.86 -6.45
N TRP A 37 -12.21 4.93 -6.06
CA TRP A 37 -11.23 5.60 -6.91
C TRP A 37 -9.81 5.32 -6.44
N ILE A 38 -8.89 5.20 -7.40
CA ILE A 38 -7.47 5.03 -7.15
C ILE A 38 -6.68 5.96 -8.06
N ALA A 39 -5.51 6.40 -7.61
CA ALA A 39 -4.58 7.14 -8.46
C ALA A 39 -3.40 6.26 -8.89
N ILE A 40 -3.04 6.32 -10.17
CA ILE A 40 -1.87 5.63 -10.75
C ILE A 40 -1.17 6.61 -11.70
N ALA A 41 0.12 6.84 -11.46
CA ALA A 41 0.97 7.77 -12.18
C ALA A 41 0.36 9.19 -12.31
N GLY A 42 -0.34 9.64 -11.27
CA GLY A 42 -1.03 10.93 -11.21
C GLY A 42 -2.35 11.01 -11.99
N ASN A 43 -2.81 9.92 -12.59
CA ASN A 43 -4.15 9.82 -13.19
C ASN A 43 -5.09 9.11 -12.21
N VAL A 44 -6.36 9.48 -12.21
CA VAL A 44 -7.39 8.90 -11.34
C VAL A 44 -8.28 7.97 -12.15
N TYR A 45 -8.58 6.82 -11.55
CA TYR A 45 -9.37 5.76 -12.16
C TYR A 45 -10.52 5.36 -11.23
N ASP A 46 -11.72 5.22 -11.79
CA ASP A 46 -12.86 4.64 -11.09
C ASP A 46 -12.91 3.12 -11.34
N VAL A 47 -12.48 2.36 -10.33
CA VAL A 47 -12.40 0.89 -10.42
C VAL A 47 -13.63 0.20 -9.81
N SER A 48 -14.70 0.94 -9.49
CA SER A 48 -15.89 0.39 -8.83
C SER A 48 -16.50 -0.79 -9.57
N THR A 49 -16.53 -0.74 -10.90
CA THR A 49 -17.08 -1.80 -11.76
C THR A 49 -16.09 -2.93 -12.03
N PHE A 50 -14.79 -2.68 -11.76
CA PHE A 50 -13.72 -3.64 -11.94
C PHE A 50 -13.44 -4.50 -10.70
N LEU A 51 -13.93 -4.09 -9.52
CA LEU A 51 -13.79 -4.83 -8.26
C LEU A 51 -13.93 -6.36 -8.39
N PRO A 52 -15.05 -6.90 -8.92
CA PRO A 52 -15.24 -8.36 -9.01
C PRO A 52 -14.40 -9.04 -10.10
N GLN A 53 -13.78 -8.24 -10.98
CA GLN A 53 -12.97 -8.71 -12.10
C GLN A 53 -11.48 -8.67 -11.77
N HIS A 54 -11.09 -8.08 -10.65
CA HIS A 54 -9.71 -7.95 -10.23
C HIS A 54 -9.14 -9.32 -9.81
N PRO A 55 -8.09 -9.85 -10.47
CA PRO A 55 -7.53 -11.17 -10.16
C PRO A 55 -6.97 -11.31 -8.73
N GLY A 56 -6.58 -10.19 -8.10
CA GLY A 56 -6.17 -10.13 -6.69
C GLY A 56 -7.33 -10.02 -5.70
N GLY A 57 -8.57 -9.99 -6.19
CA GLY A 57 -9.80 -9.82 -5.42
C GLY A 57 -10.15 -8.35 -5.15
N ASP A 58 -11.44 -8.09 -4.96
CA ASP A 58 -12.05 -6.79 -4.68
C ASP A 58 -11.45 -6.13 -3.43
N ALA A 59 -10.97 -6.96 -2.50
CA ALA A 59 -10.51 -6.52 -1.19
C ALA A 59 -9.27 -5.62 -1.24
N ILE A 60 -8.39 -5.84 -2.20
CA ILE A 60 -7.16 -5.05 -2.36
C ILE A 60 -7.49 -3.65 -2.88
N LEU A 61 -8.37 -3.56 -3.89
CA LEU A 61 -8.81 -2.29 -4.46
C LEU A 61 -9.61 -1.44 -3.47
N LEU A 62 -10.45 -2.08 -2.64
CA LEU A 62 -11.16 -1.38 -1.56
C LEU A 62 -10.20 -0.86 -0.46
N ASP A 63 -9.11 -1.56 -0.18
CA ASP A 63 -8.12 -1.11 0.81
C ASP A 63 -7.26 0.06 0.27
N ALA A 64 -7.01 0.04 -1.03
CA ALA A 64 -6.34 1.08 -1.80
C ALA A 64 -7.24 2.29 -2.13
N ALA A 65 -8.54 2.20 -1.84
CA ALA A 65 -9.51 3.21 -2.25
C ALA A 65 -9.19 4.58 -1.66
N GLY A 66 -9.24 5.60 -2.52
CA GLY A 66 -8.93 6.98 -2.20
C GLY A 66 -7.45 7.28 -2.02
N THR A 67 -6.55 6.42 -2.51
CA THR A 67 -5.10 6.62 -2.40
C THR A 67 -4.38 6.51 -3.74
N ASP A 68 -3.14 7.00 -3.78
CA ASP A 68 -2.23 6.75 -4.89
C ASP A 68 -1.57 5.38 -4.73
N VAL A 69 -1.82 4.50 -5.69
CA VAL A 69 -1.30 3.12 -5.73
C VAL A 69 -0.31 2.90 -6.87
N THR A 70 0.31 3.97 -7.37
CA THR A 70 1.31 3.90 -8.45
C THR A 70 2.35 2.82 -8.15
N GLU A 71 2.97 2.85 -6.98
CA GLU A 71 4.01 1.87 -6.61
C GLU A 71 3.45 0.44 -6.51
N ASP A 72 2.34 0.25 -5.78
CA ASP A 72 1.75 -1.09 -5.60
C ASP A 72 1.26 -1.68 -6.92
N PHE A 73 0.79 -0.84 -7.85
CA PHE A 73 0.35 -1.25 -9.17
C PHE A 73 1.52 -1.80 -9.99
N PHE A 74 2.63 -1.05 -10.09
CA PHE A 74 3.82 -1.49 -10.84
C PHE A 74 4.58 -2.65 -10.18
N ASP A 75 4.49 -2.80 -8.85
CA ASP A 75 5.14 -3.90 -8.13
C ASP A 75 4.42 -5.25 -8.32
N LEU A 76 3.10 -5.22 -8.54
CA LEU A 76 2.26 -6.43 -8.55
C LEU A 76 1.69 -6.79 -9.92
N HIS A 77 1.64 -5.85 -10.87
CA HIS A 77 1.02 -6.03 -12.18
C HIS A 77 2.03 -5.91 -13.33
N SER A 78 1.78 -6.65 -14.41
CA SER A 78 2.53 -6.56 -15.67
C SER A 78 1.92 -5.53 -16.62
N ASP A 79 2.65 -5.18 -17.69
CA ASP A 79 2.22 -4.25 -18.75
C ASP A 79 0.85 -4.59 -19.39
N GLU A 80 0.36 -5.84 -19.27
CA GLU A 80 -0.99 -6.19 -19.71
C GLU A 80 -2.10 -5.55 -18.87
N ALA A 81 -1.88 -5.31 -17.57
CA ALA A 81 -2.85 -4.67 -16.70
C ALA A 81 -3.01 -3.18 -17.05
N GLU A 82 -1.94 -2.52 -17.48
CA GLU A 82 -1.97 -1.13 -17.94
C GLU A 82 -2.92 -0.91 -19.11
N LYS A 83 -3.10 -1.93 -19.97
CA LYS A 83 -4.00 -1.86 -21.13
C LYS A 83 -5.48 -1.76 -20.74
N LEU A 84 -5.82 -2.13 -19.51
CA LEU A 84 -7.19 -2.05 -18.98
C LEU A 84 -7.47 -0.69 -18.31
N LEU A 85 -6.44 0.02 -17.85
CA LEU A 85 -6.59 1.32 -17.17
C LEU A 85 -7.36 2.39 -17.97
N PRO A 86 -7.18 2.54 -19.30
CA PRO A 86 -7.91 3.56 -20.06
C PRO A 86 -9.42 3.44 -19.98
N ALA A 87 -9.97 2.24 -19.76
CA ALA A 87 -11.42 2.02 -19.66
C ALA A 87 -12.02 2.60 -18.38
N TYR A 88 -11.20 2.82 -17.36
CA TYR A 88 -11.61 3.28 -16.02
C TYR A 88 -11.13 4.70 -15.71
N HIS A 89 -10.46 5.37 -16.66
CA HIS A 89 -9.87 6.67 -16.46
C HIS A 89 -10.95 7.77 -16.35
N ILE A 90 -10.91 8.53 -15.26
CA ILE A 90 -11.87 9.61 -14.98
C ILE A 90 -11.25 11.01 -14.93
N GLY A 91 -9.91 11.12 -14.90
CA GLY A 91 -9.25 12.42 -14.85
C GLY A 91 -7.83 12.37 -14.30
N LYS A 92 -7.26 13.55 -14.07
CA LYS A 92 -5.88 13.71 -13.57
C LYS A 92 -5.86 14.46 -12.24
N LEU A 93 -4.97 14.06 -11.33
CA LEU A 93 -4.78 14.77 -10.07
C LEU A 93 -4.19 16.17 -10.34
N SER A 94 -4.88 17.20 -9.85
CA SER A 94 -4.43 18.60 -9.90
C SER A 94 -3.56 18.89 -8.70
N SER A 95 -2.26 19.09 -8.93
CA SER A 95 -1.30 19.56 -7.94
C SER A 95 -1.39 21.08 -7.73
N SER A 96 -2.56 21.60 -7.39
CA SER A 96 -2.73 23.03 -7.06
C SER A 96 -2.72 23.25 -5.54
N SER A 97 -1.51 23.41 -4.98
CA SER A 97 -1.19 24.46 -3.98
C SER A 97 0.31 24.47 -3.70
N ILE A 98 1.03 25.23 -4.53
CA ILE A 98 2.21 25.96 -4.07
C ILE A 98 1.67 27.22 -3.37
N GLU A 99 2.17 27.46 -2.17
CA GLU A 99 2.05 28.65 -1.31
C GLU A 99 0.78 28.85 -0.47
N SER A 100 0.95 28.71 0.85
CA SER A 100 0.43 29.63 1.88
C SER A 100 1.23 29.49 3.18
N PRO A 101 1.29 30.56 4.00
CA PRO A 101 2.45 30.94 4.80
C PRO A 101 2.45 30.38 6.22
N THR A 102 3.64 30.37 6.81
CA THR A 102 3.98 30.31 8.23
C THR A 102 2.80 30.46 9.20
N MET A 103 2.39 29.34 9.81
CA MET A 103 1.95 29.32 11.21
C MET A 103 2.53 28.09 11.89
N THR A 104 3.42 28.37 12.83
CA THR A 104 4.06 27.50 13.80
C THR A 104 3.14 26.38 14.30
N PRO A 105 3.54 25.09 14.26
CA PRO A 105 2.87 24.09 15.07
C PRO A 105 3.37 24.23 16.51
N LEU A 106 2.49 24.71 17.38
CA LEU A 106 2.56 24.40 18.80
C LEU A 106 2.51 22.88 18.94
N LYS A 107 3.56 22.29 19.52
CA LYS A 107 3.64 20.85 19.85
C LYS A 107 2.33 20.36 20.46
N PRO A 108 1.62 19.40 19.85
CA PRO A 108 0.84 18.44 20.61
C PRO A 108 1.84 17.51 21.32
N GLN A 109 1.52 17.11 22.55
CA GLN A 109 2.28 16.16 23.36
C GLN A 109 2.82 14.98 22.56
N GLU A 110 4.02 14.51 22.91
CA GLU A 110 4.69 13.36 22.29
C GLU A 110 3.80 12.11 22.36
N ALA A 111 3.01 11.92 21.31
CA ALA A 111 2.37 10.66 21.00
C ALA A 111 3.44 9.79 20.33
N CYS A 112 3.64 8.56 20.83
CA CYS A 112 4.38 7.52 20.11
C CYS A 112 3.85 7.46 18.67
N THR A 113 4.66 7.88 17.70
CA THR A 113 4.25 7.76 16.29
C THR A 113 4.41 6.31 15.86
N PRO A 114 3.41 5.73 15.16
CA PRO A 114 3.54 4.36 14.68
C PRO A 114 4.61 4.28 13.58
N PHE A 115 5.48 3.29 13.69
CA PHE A 115 6.48 2.95 12.69
C PHE A 115 5.81 2.59 11.35
N LEU A 116 4.81 1.70 11.41
CA LEU A 116 4.07 1.26 10.24
C LEU A 116 3.21 2.40 9.65
N GLN A 117 3.35 2.60 8.34
CA GLN A 117 2.52 3.52 7.56
C GLN A 117 1.83 2.77 6.42
N ARG A 118 0.52 3.01 6.27
CA ARG A 118 -0.35 2.26 5.35
C ARG A 118 0.08 2.45 3.89
N ASP A 119 0.59 3.62 3.56
CA ASP A 119 0.92 4.10 2.22
C ASP A 119 2.43 4.13 1.96
N SER A 120 3.28 3.89 2.97
CA SER A 120 4.73 4.06 2.86
C SER A 120 5.50 2.81 3.27
N TRP A 121 6.42 2.39 2.41
CA TRP A 121 7.39 1.34 2.69
C TRP A 121 8.45 1.82 3.69
N LYS A 122 8.59 1.09 4.79
CA LYS A 122 9.56 1.35 5.86
C LYS A 122 10.67 0.32 5.83
N LYS A 123 11.90 0.79 5.88
CA LYS A 123 13.08 -0.07 5.83
C LYS A 123 13.35 -0.66 7.21
N VAL A 124 13.60 -1.97 7.22
CA VAL A 124 14.01 -2.73 8.40
C VAL A 124 15.22 -3.57 8.06
N VAL A 125 16.00 -3.91 9.07
CA VAL A 125 17.13 -4.82 8.93
C VAL A 125 16.76 -6.18 9.47
N LEU A 126 17.18 -7.24 8.78
CA LEU A 126 17.13 -8.58 9.33
C LEU A 126 18.19 -8.68 10.43
N HIS A 127 17.77 -8.65 11.68
CA HIS A 127 18.66 -8.66 12.84
C HIS A 127 19.07 -10.08 13.23
N GLU A 128 18.13 -11.02 13.26
CA GLU A 128 18.38 -12.40 13.65
C GLU A 128 17.59 -13.40 12.81
N LYS A 129 18.18 -14.58 12.63
CA LYS A 129 17.52 -15.75 12.06
C LYS A 129 17.70 -16.96 12.97
N HIS A 130 16.61 -17.48 13.50
CA HIS A 130 16.61 -18.72 14.26
C HIS A 130 15.93 -19.84 13.46
N ARG A 131 16.42 -21.08 13.63
CA ARG A 131 15.86 -22.28 12.97
C ARG A 131 15.23 -23.22 14.01
N PRO A 132 13.94 -23.03 14.35
CA PRO A 132 13.25 -23.95 15.27
C PRO A 132 13.12 -25.38 14.72
N SER A 133 12.91 -25.52 13.41
CA SER A 133 12.65 -26.80 12.74
C SER A 133 13.28 -26.84 11.36
N HIS A 134 13.23 -28.00 10.70
CA HIS A 134 13.77 -28.21 9.37
C HIS A 134 13.22 -27.20 8.34
N ASP A 135 11.92 -26.93 8.39
CA ASP A 135 11.15 -26.10 7.44
C ASP A 135 10.58 -24.82 8.06
N THR A 136 10.98 -24.45 9.28
CA THR A 136 10.48 -23.25 9.96
C THR A 136 11.64 -22.36 10.34
N ARG A 137 11.47 -21.06 10.17
CA ARG A 137 12.42 -20.03 10.59
C ARG A 137 11.69 -18.94 11.36
N LEU A 138 12.38 -18.39 12.33
CA LEU A 138 12.01 -17.18 13.03
C LEU A 138 12.96 -16.08 12.55
N PHE A 139 12.40 -15.00 12.03
CA PHE A 139 13.13 -13.83 11.56
C PHE A 139 12.81 -12.66 12.49
N THR A 140 13.84 -12.13 13.15
CA THR A 140 13.72 -10.90 13.95
C THR A 140 14.15 -9.74 13.08
N LEU A 141 13.22 -8.82 12.81
CA LEU A 141 13.45 -7.61 12.04
C LEU A 141 13.53 -6.42 12.99
N ARG A 142 14.46 -5.50 12.72
CA ARG A 142 14.68 -4.33 13.55
C ARG A 142 14.52 -3.04 12.76
N TRP A 143 13.85 -2.04 13.35
CA TRP A 143 13.86 -0.66 12.88
C TRP A 143 14.68 0.22 13.83
N HIS A 144 15.25 1.30 13.31
CA HIS A 144 16.28 2.10 14.00
C HIS A 144 15.74 3.18 14.94
N ASP A 145 14.44 3.18 15.25
CA ASP A 145 13.81 4.20 16.08
C ASP A 145 13.14 3.56 17.30
N ASP A 146 13.88 3.55 18.42
CA ASP A 146 13.46 3.01 19.71
C ASP A 146 12.32 3.84 20.36
N SER A 147 11.96 4.99 19.77
CA SER A 147 10.85 5.83 20.24
C SER A 147 9.51 5.57 19.52
N GLN A 148 9.52 4.74 18.48
CA GLN A 148 8.33 4.41 17.70
C GLN A 148 7.73 3.08 18.12
N GLU A 149 6.41 3.03 18.25
CA GLU A 149 5.70 1.77 18.39
C GLU A 149 5.54 1.11 17.02
N PHE A 150 5.52 -0.23 16.99
CA PHE A 150 5.33 -0.94 15.71
C PHE A 150 4.03 -0.56 15.00
N GLY A 151 2.94 -0.34 15.75
CA GLY A 151 1.70 0.21 15.18
C GLY A 151 0.87 -0.78 14.35
N LEU A 152 0.82 -2.07 14.72
CA LEU A 152 -0.03 -3.07 14.08
C LEU A 152 -1.28 -3.37 14.94
N PRO A 153 -2.48 -2.92 14.55
CA PRO A 153 -3.72 -3.25 15.25
C PRO A 153 -4.08 -4.74 15.14
N VAL A 154 -4.83 -5.24 16.13
CA VAL A 154 -5.30 -6.63 16.15
C VAL A 154 -6.15 -6.95 14.91
N GLY A 155 -5.83 -8.08 14.26
CA GLY A 155 -6.51 -8.55 13.06
C GLY A 155 -6.06 -7.88 11.75
N LYS A 156 -5.06 -7.00 11.80
CA LYS A 156 -4.33 -6.50 10.63
C LYS A 156 -3.04 -7.32 10.43
N HIS A 157 -2.41 -7.14 9.27
CA HIS A 157 -1.15 -7.77 8.90
C HIS A 157 -0.24 -6.74 8.20
N ILE A 158 1.01 -7.12 7.92
CA ILE A 158 1.98 -6.31 7.18
C ILE A 158 2.26 -6.93 5.82
N LEU A 159 2.70 -6.10 4.88
CA LEU A 159 3.35 -6.54 3.65
C LEU A 159 4.85 -6.48 3.86
N LEU A 160 5.53 -7.60 3.58
CA LEU A 160 6.98 -7.68 3.50
C LEU A 160 7.39 -7.64 2.04
N ARG A 161 8.32 -6.75 1.71
CA ARG A 161 8.97 -6.66 0.40
C ARG A 161 10.45 -6.93 0.53
N LEU A 162 10.97 -7.75 -0.38
CA LEU A 162 12.40 -7.98 -0.53
C LEU A 162 12.77 -8.25 -1.98
N LYS A 163 13.98 -7.83 -2.34
CA LYS A 163 14.53 -8.05 -3.67
C LYS A 163 15.27 -9.38 -3.71
N SER A 164 14.92 -10.23 -4.66
CA SER A 164 15.65 -11.48 -4.91
C SER A 164 17.08 -11.17 -5.36
N PRO A 165 18.12 -11.66 -4.65
CA PRO A 165 19.49 -11.48 -5.08
C PRO A 165 19.81 -12.32 -6.33
N ILE A 166 18.99 -13.34 -6.62
CA ILE A 166 19.20 -14.25 -7.74
C ILE A 166 18.49 -13.73 -9.00
N SER A 167 17.21 -13.38 -8.90
CA SER A 167 16.39 -12.95 -10.05
C SER A 167 16.29 -11.44 -10.21
N GLY A 168 16.65 -10.65 -9.18
CA GLY A 168 16.45 -9.20 -9.16
C GLY A 168 14.99 -8.74 -9.00
N GLU A 169 14.03 -9.67 -9.02
CA GLU A 169 12.59 -9.45 -8.86
C GLU A 169 12.27 -8.96 -7.44
N GLN A 170 11.39 -7.97 -7.31
CA GLN A 170 10.83 -7.57 -6.03
C GLN A 170 9.68 -8.51 -5.68
N ILE A 171 9.74 -9.11 -4.49
CA ILE A 171 8.73 -10.07 -4.03
C ILE A 171 8.02 -9.46 -2.83
N VAL A 172 6.69 -9.34 -2.93
CA VAL A 172 5.84 -8.81 -1.85
C VAL A 172 4.92 -9.91 -1.32
N ARG A 173 4.84 -10.11 -0.01
CA ARG A 173 3.90 -11.05 0.63
C ARG A 173 3.39 -10.53 1.97
N ALA A 174 2.15 -10.89 2.29
CA ALA A 174 1.52 -10.59 3.56
C ALA A 174 2.02 -11.51 4.68
N TYR A 175 2.26 -10.96 5.87
CA TYR A 175 2.60 -11.69 7.09
C TYR A 175 1.94 -11.05 8.31
N THR A 176 1.57 -11.86 9.30
CA THR A 176 1.17 -11.38 10.63
C THR A 176 2.30 -11.71 11.60
N PRO A 177 3.00 -10.71 12.16
CA PRO A 177 3.99 -10.93 13.20
C PRO A 177 3.44 -11.64 14.43
N ILE A 178 4.31 -12.37 15.12
CA ILE A 178 3.94 -13.09 16.36
C ILE A 178 4.07 -12.21 17.61
N ALA A 179 5.07 -11.32 17.63
CA ALA A 179 5.37 -10.41 18.72
C ALA A 179 6.07 -9.18 18.15
N ALA A 180 5.68 -8.00 18.65
CA ALA A 180 6.44 -6.78 18.47
C ALA A 180 6.92 -6.35 19.86
N SER A 181 8.24 -6.26 20.03
CA SER A 181 8.83 -5.77 21.27
C SER A 181 8.95 -4.26 21.17
N TYR A 182 8.01 -3.56 21.81
CA TYR A 182 7.94 -2.09 21.80
C TYR A 182 9.22 -1.43 22.34
N GLU A 183 9.90 -2.09 23.29
CA GLU A 183 11.10 -1.55 23.94
C GLU A 183 12.40 -1.73 23.13
N SER A 184 12.43 -2.66 22.16
CA SER A 184 13.66 -3.01 21.42
C SER A 184 13.65 -2.62 19.94
N GLY A 185 12.54 -2.08 19.44
CA GLY A 185 12.41 -1.74 18.02
C GLY A 185 12.42 -2.97 17.12
N GLU A 186 11.90 -4.10 17.63
CA GLU A 186 12.00 -5.40 16.96
C GLU A 186 10.63 -6.05 16.75
N VAL A 187 10.52 -6.78 15.64
CA VAL A 187 9.33 -7.55 15.28
C VAL A 187 9.71 -8.92 14.77
N ASP A 188 9.01 -9.93 15.28
CA ASP A 188 9.28 -11.33 15.00
C ASP A 188 8.29 -11.92 13.99
N LEU A 189 8.84 -12.59 12.98
CA LEU A 189 8.11 -13.29 11.93
C LEU A 189 8.46 -14.77 11.92
N VAL A 190 7.46 -15.61 12.18
CA VAL A 190 7.59 -17.06 11.97
C VAL A 190 7.16 -17.38 10.55
N VAL A 191 8.06 -17.95 9.77
CA VAL A 191 7.83 -18.27 8.36
C VAL A 191 8.17 -19.72 8.08
N LYS A 192 7.25 -20.41 7.42
CA LYS A 192 7.49 -21.75 6.89
C LYS A 192 8.24 -21.67 5.56
N ILE A 193 9.38 -22.35 5.49
CA ILE A 193 10.25 -22.39 4.32
C ILE A 193 9.77 -23.50 3.38
N TYR A 194 9.36 -23.09 2.18
CA TYR A 194 8.89 -24.01 1.14
C TYR A 194 10.06 -24.30 0.21
N HIS A 195 10.79 -25.38 0.49
CA HIS A 195 11.94 -25.79 -0.31
C HIS A 195 11.52 -26.30 -1.70
N ASP A 196 12.44 -26.22 -2.66
CA ASP A 196 12.31 -26.91 -3.94
C ASP A 196 12.18 -28.42 -3.70
N THR A 197 11.29 -29.06 -4.45
CA THR A 197 11.20 -30.53 -4.56
C THR A 197 11.49 -30.93 -6.00
N ASP A 198 11.70 -32.23 -6.24
CA ASP A 198 11.95 -32.78 -7.58
C ASP A 198 10.85 -32.42 -8.59
N THR A 199 9.65 -32.10 -8.10
CA THR A 199 8.46 -31.85 -8.92
C THR A 199 7.92 -30.42 -8.85
N ARG A 200 8.35 -29.62 -7.86
CA ARG A 200 7.82 -28.26 -7.65
C ARG A 200 8.92 -27.30 -7.22
N LYS A 201 8.93 -26.11 -7.82
CA LYS A 201 9.73 -25.00 -7.33
C LYS A 201 9.18 -24.50 -5.99
N GLY A 202 10.10 -24.18 -5.08
CA GLY A 202 9.83 -23.71 -3.74
C GLY A 202 9.21 -22.31 -3.72
N GLY A 203 8.94 -21.82 -2.52
CA GLY A 203 8.34 -20.51 -2.33
C GLY A 203 9.34 -19.40 -2.63
N LYS A 204 9.06 -18.56 -3.66
CA LYS A 204 9.92 -17.43 -4.01
C LYS A 204 10.28 -16.58 -2.79
N MET A 205 9.29 -16.12 -2.03
CA MET A 205 9.49 -15.29 -0.83
C MET A 205 10.27 -16.03 0.26
N THR A 206 9.81 -17.23 0.61
CA THR A 206 10.29 -17.96 1.79
C THR A 206 11.70 -18.49 1.60
N THR A 207 12.04 -18.96 0.41
CA THR A 207 13.42 -19.36 0.08
C THR A 207 14.35 -18.14 0.00
N THR A 208 13.88 -17.02 -0.53
CA THR A 208 14.72 -15.83 -0.68
C THR A 208 15.07 -15.19 0.67
N ILE A 209 14.12 -15.07 1.60
CA ILE A 209 14.40 -14.55 2.95
C ILE A 209 15.28 -15.51 3.77
N ASP A 210 15.13 -16.83 3.62
CA ASP A 210 16.01 -17.82 4.28
C ASP A 210 17.47 -17.66 3.83
N LEU A 211 17.68 -17.38 2.54
CA LEU A 211 19.00 -17.16 1.95
C LEU A 211 19.58 -15.75 2.24
N ALA A 212 18.76 -14.77 2.57
CA ALA A 212 19.21 -13.40 2.82
C ALA A 212 20.15 -13.34 4.04
N PRO A 213 21.37 -12.78 3.96
CA PRO A 213 22.27 -12.71 5.10
C PRO A 213 21.71 -11.80 6.21
N ILE A 214 22.13 -12.05 7.45
CA ILE A 214 21.84 -11.14 8.57
C ILE A 214 22.43 -9.75 8.25
N GLY A 215 21.69 -8.69 8.56
CA GLY A 215 21.97 -7.31 8.17
C GLY A 215 21.39 -6.91 6.81
N SER A 216 20.72 -7.84 6.09
CA SER A 216 20.01 -7.48 4.86
C SER A 216 18.89 -6.48 5.14
N LEU A 217 18.70 -5.56 4.20
CA LEU A 217 17.63 -4.58 4.25
C LEU A 217 16.36 -5.17 3.61
N LEU A 218 15.25 -5.09 4.33
CA LEU A 218 13.91 -5.46 3.89
C LEU A 218 12.98 -4.25 4.07
N GLU A 219 11.78 -4.35 3.50
CA GLU A 219 10.80 -3.27 3.57
C GLU A 219 9.46 -3.80 4.09
N LEU A 220 8.86 -3.06 5.00
CA LEU A 220 7.55 -3.34 5.59
C LEU A 220 6.56 -2.24 5.23
N LYS A 221 5.32 -2.61 4.92
CA LYS A 221 4.20 -1.69 4.73
C LYS A 221 2.99 -2.22 5.49
N GLY A 222 2.19 -1.34 6.06
CA GLY A 222 1.00 -1.70 6.83
C GLY A 222 0.62 -0.61 7.82
N PRO A 223 -0.41 -0.81 8.65
CA PRO A 223 -1.23 -2.01 8.77
C PRO A 223 -2.16 -2.22 7.57
N VAL A 224 -2.29 -3.47 7.12
CA VAL A 224 -3.19 -3.91 6.02
C VAL A 224 -4.25 -4.87 6.57
N GLY A 225 -5.48 -4.79 6.06
CA GLY A 225 -6.55 -5.72 6.36
C GLY A 225 -7.86 -5.04 6.74
N LYS A 226 -8.97 -5.76 6.56
CA LYS A 226 -10.33 -5.23 6.74
C LYS A 226 -10.90 -5.43 8.14
N PHE A 227 -10.35 -6.36 8.91
CA PHE A 227 -10.87 -6.68 10.23
C PHE A 227 -10.54 -5.58 11.23
N GLU A 228 -11.50 -5.23 12.08
CA GLU A 228 -11.32 -4.34 13.22
C GLU A 228 -11.93 -5.01 14.45
N TYR A 229 -11.15 -5.09 15.52
CA TYR A 229 -11.58 -5.66 16.80
C TYR A 229 -12.00 -4.52 17.74
N SER A 230 -13.27 -4.48 18.14
CA SER A 230 -13.81 -3.39 18.98
C SER A 230 -13.90 -3.71 20.48
N GLY A 231 -13.37 -4.86 20.93
CA GLY A 231 -13.48 -5.31 22.33
C GLY A 231 -14.48 -6.42 22.53
#